data_AF-A0A7Y6PSR7-F1
#
_entry.id   AF-A0A7Y6PSR7-F1
#
_cell.length_a   1.000
_cell.length_b   1.000
_cell.length_c   1.000
_cell.angle_alpha   90.00
_cell.angle_beta   90.00
_cell.angle_gamma   90.00
#
_symmetry.space_group_name_H-M   'P 1'
#
loop_
_entity.id
_entity.type
_entity.pdbx_description
1 polymer ?
#
loop_
_entity_poly.entity_id
_entity_poly.type
_entity_poly.pdbx_seq_one_letter_code
_entity_poly.pdbx_strand_id
1 'polypeptide(L)'
;MRFWLVVIAVLVLAQQAAWAEQRYAVVIGANPGWSSDRPLRYAENDAERVRDVLVSLGNFAPDRVALLRDPDTNEVRATLRDLARTAQASSEDTLVFFYYSGHADNERLHLRGDPLTFKELQQTLRSMPSTIKLAVVDACKSGAVTRKGGARVDEFEVSVDNPKLSGMVLLTSSGADELSQESRALAGSVFTHHLVSGLRGAADENGDKQVTVSEAYHYAYARTRADTATTGTPQRPSFQYELSGQGELVLAQLQKGKTAKMTVPKGDGTKYVVLDEHEWRLIAEARSDKGRDIDIALPPGNYTVKKVLPDRLEVGTLAVSIGQAALVDAVKFKAAPLSQGILKGNPDELSPEERRDYQRTEAFGLLAQGEANAALNIFDRLLRESPGDILAWRGRARALVRIAEAYQRVNDHMRERLTLNDALKADPTLTQDPTFSLWYQHLGELDARAQATFDARQKLEEDIRRNPRTTKHLGIGFDLISARGMFTVNGTMVLKRMIFPRAAIDIGSAGVDAGVVLAPYPSRWSPFLGIGGHMSFRKMGIDLGGGGTIMTGTNGDETTYSTEEMFGLHARAEVGAQFVGRSGFMTELGFAIMMFEDRNGKRVQRGWPIFHFAWVW
;
A
#
# COMPACT_ATOMS: atom_id res chain seq x y z
N MET A 1 36.79 -74.45 -1.43
CA MET A 1 36.03 -73.63 -2.41
C MET A 1 34.75 -73.19 -1.68
N ARG A 2 34.66 -72.05 -0.97
CA ARG A 2 34.97 -70.66 -1.36
C ARG A 2 34.41 -70.38 -2.76
N PHE A 3 33.18 -69.87 -2.88
CA PHE A 3 32.75 -68.86 -3.88
C PHE A 3 31.24 -68.51 -3.90
N TRP A 4 30.38 -69.02 -3.01
CA TRP A 4 28.91 -68.83 -3.15
C TRP A 4 28.18 -68.00 -2.08
N LEU A 5 28.88 -67.31 -1.17
CA LEU A 5 28.22 -66.56 -0.07
C LEU A 5 28.49 -65.04 -0.03
N VAL A 6 29.10 -64.45 -1.06
CA VAL A 6 29.49 -63.01 -1.04
C VAL A 6 28.59 -62.12 -1.93
N VAL A 7 27.63 -62.65 -2.69
CA VAL A 7 26.83 -61.84 -3.62
C VAL A 7 25.50 -61.33 -3.04
N ILE A 8 25.11 -61.72 -1.80
CA ILE A 8 23.82 -61.31 -1.20
C ILE A 8 23.95 -60.15 -0.20
N ALA A 9 25.14 -59.61 0.06
CA ALA A 9 25.35 -58.66 1.17
C ALA A 9 25.63 -57.19 0.80
N VAL A 10 25.50 -56.76 -0.46
CA VAL A 10 25.63 -55.32 -0.83
C VAL A 10 24.60 -54.88 -1.88
N LEU A 11 23.36 -55.31 -1.72
CA LEU A 11 22.21 -54.50 -2.13
C LEU A 11 21.73 -53.74 -0.90
N VAL A 12 22.60 -52.90 -0.34
CA VAL A 12 22.11 -51.70 0.32
C VAL A 12 21.44 -50.93 -0.82
N LEU A 13 20.12 -51.03 -0.88
CA LEU A 13 19.27 -50.06 -1.55
C LEU A 13 19.64 -48.70 -0.96
N ALA A 14 20.68 -48.07 -1.48
CA ALA A 14 20.83 -46.63 -1.39
C ALA A 14 19.56 -46.11 -2.06
N GLN A 15 18.58 -45.72 -1.27
CA GLN A 15 17.42 -45.00 -1.75
C GLN A 15 18.00 -43.83 -2.56
N GLN A 16 17.90 -43.90 -3.88
CA GLN A 16 18.37 -42.82 -4.73
C GLN A 16 17.44 -41.64 -4.45
N ALA A 17 17.90 -40.71 -3.62
CA ALA A 17 17.25 -39.42 -3.41
C ALA A 17 17.14 -38.74 -4.77
N ALA A 18 15.92 -38.52 -5.24
CA ALA A 18 15.67 -37.87 -6.52
C ALA A 18 15.71 -36.35 -6.31
N TRP A 19 16.61 -35.68 -7.02
CA TRP A 19 16.80 -34.24 -6.97
C TRP A 19 16.32 -33.59 -8.27
N ALA A 20 15.28 -32.77 -8.22
CA ALA A 20 14.94 -31.89 -9.34
C ALA A 20 16.01 -30.79 -9.46
N GLU A 21 16.62 -30.65 -10.64
CA GLU A 21 17.68 -29.67 -10.94
C GLU A 21 17.11 -28.24 -10.99
N GLN A 22 15.87 -28.09 -11.49
CA GLN A 22 15.19 -26.80 -11.57
C GLN A 22 14.03 -26.76 -10.56
N ARG A 23 14.03 -25.77 -9.66
CA ARG A 23 13.05 -25.64 -8.58
C ARG A 23 12.42 -24.26 -8.59
N TYR A 24 11.10 -24.23 -8.65
CA TYR A 24 10.32 -23.00 -8.66
C TYR A 24 9.24 -23.05 -7.58
N ALA A 25 8.94 -21.91 -6.97
CA ALA A 25 7.91 -21.84 -5.95
C ALA A 25 6.99 -20.63 -6.11
N VAL A 26 5.73 -20.83 -5.74
CA VAL A 26 4.76 -19.76 -5.46
C VAL A 26 4.35 -19.92 -4.01
N VAL A 27 4.63 -18.92 -3.19
CA VAL A 27 4.43 -18.95 -1.74
C VAL A 27 3.54 -17.77 -1.37
N ILE A 28 2.34 -18.07 -0.86
CA ILE A 28 1.27 -17.11 -0.67
C ILE A 28 0.91 -17.06 0.82
N GLY A 29 0.81 -15.84 1.36
CA GLY A 29 0.22 -15.58 2.67
C GLY A 29 -0.88 -14.53 2.55
N ALA A 30 -2.09 -14.85 3.00
CA ALA A 30 -3.24 -13.94 2.95
C ALA A 30 -3.87 -13.78 4.33
N ASN A 31 -3.57 -12.66 4.99
CA ASN A 31 -4.12 -12.35 6.32
C ASN A 31 -5.60 -11.93 6.30
N PRO A 32 -6.08 -11.03 5.42
CA PRO A 32 -7.41 -10.46 5.54
C PRO A 32 -8.57 -11.44 5.31
N GLY A 33 -8.45 -12.34 4.32
CA GLY A 33 -9.55 -13.20 3.88
C GLY A 33 -10.67 -12.43 3.17
N TRP A 34 -11.87 -13.03 3.16
CA TRP A 34 -13.10 -12.37 2.69
C TRP A 34 -13.77 -11.56 3.79
N SER A 35 -14.77 -10.76 3.43
CA SER A 35 -15.49 -9.88 4.38
C SER A 35 -16.15 -10.61 5.55
N SER A 36 -16.45 -11.90 5.40
CA SER A 36 -17.01 -12.76 6.46
C SER A 36 -15.95 -13.31 7.42
N ASP A 37 -14.67 -13.23 7.05
CA ASP A 37 -13.59 -13.80 7.82
C ASP A 37 -13.07 -12.79 8.84
N ARG A 38 -12.61 -13.31 9.98
CA ARG A 38 -11.76 -12.52 10.87
C ARG A 38 -10.33 -12.56 10.34
N PRO A 39 -9.65 -11.42 10.14
CA PRO A 39 -8.29 -11.40 9.66
C PRO A 39 -7.36 -12.29 10.50
N LEU A 40 -6.57 -13.11 9.81
CA LEU A 40 -5.44 -13.84 10.37
C LEU A 40 -4.29 -12.89 10.70
N ARG A 41 -3.37 -13.34 11.53
CA ARG A 41 -2.28 -12.51 12.04
C ARG A 41 -0.93 -12.85 11.43
N TYR A 42 -0.74 -14.09 10.98
CA TYR A 42 0.59 -14.62 10.70
C TYR A 42 0.73 -15.34 9.37
N ALA A 43 -0.31 -15.40 8.53
CA ALA A 43 -0.27 -16.09 7.25
C ALA A 43 0.83 -15.56 6.31
N GLU A 44 1.04 -14.24 6.29
CA GLU A 44 2.16 -13.63 5.55
C GLU A 44 3.54 -13.97 6.13
N ASN A 45 3.67 -14.02 7.47
CA ASN A 45 4.92 -14.40 8.14
C ASN A 45 5.24 -15.88 7.90
N ASP A 46 4.23 -16.74 7.89
CA ASP A 46 4.35 -18.15 7.54
C ASP A 46 4.87 -18.33 6.11
N ALA A 47 4.30 -17.59 5.15
CA ALA A 47 4.78 -17.57 3.77
C ALA A 47 6.25 -17.10 3.67
N GLU A 48 6.64 -16.07 4.41
CA GLU A 48 8.04 -15.62 4.46
C GLU A 48 8.98 -16.70 4.99
N ARG A 49 8.61 -17.37 6.10
CA ARG A 49 9.42 -18.42 6.71
C ARG A 49 9.61 -19.62 5.79
N VAL A 50 8.56 -20.00 5.06
CA VAL A 50 8.62 -21.06 4.05
C VAL A 50 9.54 -20.65 2.92
N ARG A 51 9.37 -19.44 2.35
CA ARG A 51 10.25 -18.90 1.31
C ARG A 51 11.72 -18.92 1.73
N ASP A 52 12.01 -18.47 2.94
CA ASP A 52 13.38 -18.40 3.46
C ASP A 52 14.03 -19.78 3.58
N VAL A 53 13.29 -20.79 4.02
CA VAL A 53 13.78 -22.18 4.10
C VAL A 53 13.97 -22.80 2.71
N LEU A 54 13.05 -22.57 1.78
CA LEU A 54 13.19 -23.08 0.40
C LEU A 54 14.45 -22.50 -0.28
N VAL A 55 14.70 -21.21 -0.10
CA VAL A 55 15.89 -20.56 -0.68
C VAL A 55 17.17 -21.01 0.02
N SER A 56 17.18 -21.07 1.35
CA SER A 56 18.40 -21.37 2.12
C SER A 56 18.79 -22.84 2.12
N LEU A 57 17.81 -23.75 2.21
CA LEU A 57 18.04 -25.18 2.37
C LEU A 57 17.50 -26.01 1.20
N GLY A 58 16.45 -25.53 0.52
CA GLY A 58 15.78 -26.27 -0.54
C GLY A 58 16.33 -26.11 -1.95
N ASN A 59 17.41 -25.34 -2.12
CA ASN A 59 18.06 -25.06 -3.40
C ASN A 59 17.14 -24.37 -4.42
N PHE A 60 16.16 -23.60 -3.95
CA PHE A 60 15.39 -22.72 -4.82
C PHE A 60 16.19 -21.43 -5.04
N ALA A 61 16.39 -21.05 -6.30
CA ALA A 61 17.01 -19.77 -6.60
C ALA A 61 16.06 -18.62 -6.17
N PRO A 62 16.56 -17.53 -5.56
CA PRO A 62 15.70 -16.46 -5.05
C PRO A 62 14.76 -15.85 -6.10
N ASP A 63 15.21 -15.76 -7.35
CA ASP A 63 14.48 -15.27 -8.52
C ASP A 63 13.43 -16.26 -9.06
N ARG A 64 13.40 -17.48 -8.52
CA ARG A 64 12.43 -18.54 -8.86
C ARG A 64 11.42 -18.82 -7.77
N VAL A 65 11.41 -18.00 -6.72
CA VAL A 65 10.42 -18.07 -5.64
C VAL A 65 9.59 -16.79 -5.64
N ALA A 66 8.36 -16.89 -6.12
CA ALA A 66 7.38 -15.80 -6.03
C ALA A 66 6.75 -15.80 -4.63
N LEU A 67 7.05 -14.79 -3.82
CA LEU A 67 6.40 -14.54 -2.53
C LEU A 67 5.30 -13.50 -2.71
N LEU A 68 4.05 -13.91 -2.51
CA LEU A 68 2.88 -13.04 -2.64
C LEU A 68 2.25 -12.81 -1.25
N ARG A 69 2.14 -11.53 -0.85
CA ARG A 69 1.53 -11.12 0.43
C ARG A 69 0.22 -10.40 0.15
N ASP A 70 -0.88 -10.95 0.68
CA ASP A 70 -2.25 -10.48 0.42
C ASP A 70 -2.57 -10.27 -1.09
N PRO A 71 -2.25 -11.24 -1.97
CA PRO A 71 -2.52 -11.08 -3.40
C PRO A 71 -4.03 -11.15 -3.68
N ASP A 72 -4.44 -10.57 -4.80
CA ASP A 72 -5.70 -10.97 -5.41
C ASP A 72 -5.58 -12.23 -6.27
N THR A 73 -6.71 -12.85 -6.55
CA THR A 73 -6.75 -14.07 -7.35
C THR A 73 -6.18 -13.88 -8.76
N ASN A 74 -6.28 -12.68 -9.35
CA ASN A 74 -5.74 -12.44 -10.69
C ASN A 74 -4.21 -12.41 -10.69
N GLU A 75 -3.61 -11.84 -9.65
CA GLU A 75 -2.17 -11.90 -9.39
C GLU A 75 -1.69 -13.34 -9.21
N VAL A 76 -2.40 -14.16 -8.43
CA VAL A 76 -2.07 -15.60 -8.27
C VAL A 76 -2.16 -16.34 -9.60
N ARG A 77 -3.24 -16.14 -10.36
CA ARG A 77 -3.42 -16.75 -11.68
C ARG A 77 -2.33 -16.31 -12.66
N ALA A 78 -1.96 -15.03 -12.66
CA ALA A 78 -0.88 -14.52 -13.51
C ALA A 78 0.46 -15.17 -13.15
N THR A 79 0.79 -15.22 -11.86
CA THR A 79 2.01 -15.84 -11.36
C THR A 79 2.09 -17.33 -11.73
N LEU A 80 1.00 -18.08 -11.58
CA LEU A 80 0.96 -19.49 -11.97
C LEU A 80 1.12 -19.67 -13.49
N ARG A 81 0.55 -18.79 -14.32
CA ARG A 81 0.74 -18.81 -15.78
C ARG A 81 2.18 -18.51 -16.18
N ASP A 82 2.79 -17.49 -15.58
CA ASP A 82 4.16 -17.10 -15.87
C ASP A 82 5.14 -18.19 -15.42
N LEU A 83 4.86 -18.82 -14.29
CA LEU A 83 5.60 -19.98 -13.83
C LEU A 83 5.46 -21.17 -14.80
N ALA A 84 4.25 -21.47 -15.28
CA ALA A 84 4.03 -22.54 -16.25
C ALA A 84 4.82 -22.32 -17.54
N ARG A 85 4.88 -21.07 -18.05
CA ARG A 85 5.70 -20.71 -19.23
C ARG A 85 7.18 -20.92 -18.97
N THR A 86 7.66 -20.52 -17.78
CA THR A 86 9.06 -20.66 -17.40
C THR A 86 9.45 -22.13 -17.23
N ALA A 87 8.59 -22.94 -16.60
CA ALA A 87 8.79 -24.38 -16.46
C ALA A 87 8.79 -25.09 -17.82
N GLN A 88 7.95 -24.64 -18.78
CA GLN A 88 7.89 -25.22 -20.13
C GLN A 88 9.20 -25.05 -20.92
N ALA A 89 9.95 -23.97 -20.65
CA ALA A 89 11.22 -23.71 -21.31
C ALA A 89 12.38 -24.55 -20.73
N SER A 90 12.15 -25.32 -19.66
CA SER A 90 13.15 -26.18 -19.03
C SER A 90 13.25 -27.54 -19.73
N SER A 91 14.46 -27.96 -20.07
CA SER A 91 14.75 -29.33 -20.56
C SER A 91 15.07 -30.32 -19.43
N GLU A 92 15.08 -29.86 -18.18
CA GLU A 92 15.51 -30.62 -17.00
C GLU A 92 14.34 -30.97 -16.07
N ASP A 93 14.58 -31.93 -15.17
CA ASP A 93 13.60 -32.34 -14.17
C ASP A 93 13.24 -31.17 -13.25
N THR A 94 11.97 -30.78 -13.28
CA THR A 94 11.48 -29.55 -12.66
C THR A 94 10.54 -29.83 -11.49
N LEU A 95 10.78 -29.20 -10.34
CA LEU A 95 9.89 -29.18 -9.18
C LEU A 95 9.16 -27.83 -9.12
N VAL A 96 7.83 -27.89 -9.08
CA VAL A 96 6.98 -26.75 -8.72
C VAL A 96 6.47 -26.92 -7.29
N PHE A 97 6.75 -25.95 -6.43
CA PHE A 97 6.29 -25.89 -5.05
C PHE A 97 5.25 -24.78 -4.88
N PHE A 98 4.03 -25.14 -4.56
CA PHE A 98 2.97 -24.20 -4.23
C PHE A 98 2.73 -24.21 -2.72
N TYR A 99 2.71 -23.05 -2.08
CA TYR A 99 2.34 -22.89 -0.69
C TYR A 99 1.31 -21.80 -0.52
N TYR A 100 0.29 -22.07 0.28
CA TYR A 100 -0.73 -21.11 0.67
C TYR A 100 -0.96 -21.16 2.18
N SER A 101 -0.88 -20.01 2.84
CA SER A 101 -1.40 -19.79 4.20
C SER A 101 -2.50 -18.74 4.15
N GLY A 102 -3.67 -19.03 4.72
CA GLY A 102 -4.80 -18.11 4.67
C GLY A 102 -6.14 -18.77 5.00
N HIS A 103 -7.23 -18.04 4.79
CA HIS A 103 -8.60 -18.58 4.92
C HIS A 103 -9.01 -19.41 3.70
N ALA A 104 -9.85 -20.42 3.92
CA ALA A 104 -10.49 -21.19 2.86
C ALA A 104 -11.86 -21.72 3.30
N ASP A 105 -12.72 -22.04 2.35
CA ASP A 105 -13.91 -22.86 2.58
C ASP A 105 -13.68 -24.30 2.07
N ASN A 106 -14.75 -25.07 1.85
CA ASN A 106 -14.62 -26.43 1.32
C ASN A 106 -14.18 -26.48 -0.16
N GLU A 107 -14.34 -25.39 -0.89
CA GLU A 107 -14.19 -25.32 -2.35
C GLU A 107 -13.14 -24.30 -2.80
N ARG A 108 -12.84 -23.26 -2.01
CA ARG A 108 -12.18 -22.03 -2.45
C ARG A 108 -11.18 -21.48 -1.43
N LEU A 109 -10.12 -20.88 -1.95
CA LEU A 109 -9.22 -20.02 -1.19
C LEU A 109 -9.83 -18.61 -1.08
N HIS A 110 -9.81 -18.03 0.13
CA HIS A 110 -10.36 -16.70 0.37
C HIS A 110 -9.32 -15.62 0.07
N LEU A 111 -9.01 -15.47 -1.21
CA LEU A 111 -8.17 -14.39 -1.74
C LEU A 111 -9.02 -13.16 -2.09
N ARG A 112 -8.39 -12.00 -2.22
CA ARG A 112 -9.07 -10.79 -2.72
C ARG A 112 -9.52 -11.00 -4.18
N GLY A 113 -10.73 -10.55 -4.51
CA GLY A 113 -11.29 -10.66 -5.86
C GLY A 113 -12.06 -11.96 -6.12
N ASP A 114 -12.14 -12.37 -7.38
CA ASP A 114 -12.91 -13.57 -7.77
C ASP A 114 -12.33 -14.82 -7.09
N PRO A 115 -13.16 -15.78 -6.63
CA PRO A 115 -12.64 -16.94 -5.90
C PRO A 115 -11.73 -17.84 -6.74
N LEU A 116 -10.64 -18.32 -6.14
CA LEU A 116 -9.81 -19.40 -6.68
C LEU A 116 -10.26 -20.73 -6.06
N THR A 117 -10.81 -21.64 -6.87
CA THR A 117 -11.27 -22.94 -6.36
C THR A 117 -10.12 -23.93 -6.19
N PHE A 118 -10.22 -24.87 -5.23
CA PHE A 118 -9.28 -25.98 -5.10
C PHE A 118 -9.21 -26.82 -6.37
N LYS A 119 -10.34 -27.02 -7.06
CA LYS A 119 -10.41 -27.74 -8.34
C LYS A 119 -9.62 -27.01 -9.42
N GLU A 120 -9.79 -25.69 -9.55
CA GLU A 120 -9.04 -24.85 -10.49
C GLU A 120 -7.53 -24.90 -10.17
N LEU A 121 -7.15 -24.77 -8.89
CA LEU A 121 -5.76 -24.85 -8.46
C LEU A 121 -5.15 -26.22 -8.80
N GLN A 122 -5.83 -27.32 -8.46
CA GLN A 122 -5.37 -28.67 -8.76
C GLN A 122 -5.22 -28.91 -10.26
N GLN A 123 -6.20 -28.48 -11.07
CA GLN A 123 -6.12 -28.59 -12.53
C GLN A 123 -4.97 -27.77 -13.11
N THR A 124 -4.77 -26.55 -12.60
CA THR A 124 -3.67 -25.67 -12.99
C THR A 124 -2.33 -26.35 -12.70
N LEU A 125 -2.11 -26.81 -11.47
CA LEU A 125 -0.86 -27.49 -11.08
C LEU A 125 -0.65 -28.79 -11.87
N ARG A 126 -1.69 -29.61 -12.07
CA ARG A 126 -1.59 -30.85 -12.87
C ARG A 126 -1.19 -30.58 -14.32
N SER A 127 -1.71 -29.51 -14.91
CA SER A 127 -1.39 -29.11 -16.29
C SER A 127 -0.02 -28.46 -16.44
N MET A 128 0.69 -28.14 -15.34
CA MET A 128 2.02 -27.54 -15.44
C MET A 128 3.03 -28.52 -16.06
N PRO A 129 3.90 -28.03 -16.97
CA PRO A 129 4.97 -28.80 -17.57
C PRO A 129 6.14 -28.91 -16.57
N SER A 130 5.93 -29.66 -15.48
CA SER A 130 6.96 -29.99 -14.49
C SER A 130 6.95 -31.48 -14.18
N THR A 131 8.09 -32.04 -13.83
CA THR A 131 8.20 -33.47 -13.47
C THR A 131 7.48 -33.72 -12.15
N ILE A 132 7.63 -32.82 -11.17
CA ILE A 132 7.06 -32.96 -9.83
C ILE A 132 6.33 -31.68 -9.42
N LYS A 133 5.16 -31.85 -8.77
CA LYS A 133 4.38 -30.78 -8.18
C LYS A 133 4.14 -31.07 -6.70
N LEU A 134 4.47 -30.12 -5.83
CA LEU A 134 4.16 -30.20 -4.40
C LEU A 134 3.32 -29.00 -4.01
N ALA A 135 2.11 -29.23 -3.52
CA ALA A 135 1.24 -28.20 -2.98
C ALA A 135 1.08 -28.36 -1.48
N VAL A 136 1.22 -27.28 -0.74
CA VAL A 136 1.03 -27.21 0.71
C VAL A 136 0.00 -26.14 1.00
N VAL A 137 -1.15 -26.54 1.54
CA VAL A 137 -2.24 -25.62 1.86
C VAL A 137 -2.44 -25.61 3.37
N ASP A 138 -2.05 -24.51 4.00
CA ASP A 138 -2.28 -24.23 5.40
C ASP A 138 -3.49 -23.30 5.58
N ALA A 139 -4.69 -23.88 5.55
CA ALA A 139 -5.93 -23.13 5.66
C ALA A 139 -6.98 -23.90 6.48
N CYS A 140 -7.69 -23.18 7.35
CA CYS A 140 -8.93 -23.67 7.94
C CYS A 140 -9.99 -23.78 6.86
N LYS A 141 -10.79 -24.85 6.85
CA LYS A 141 -12.08 -24.89 6.14
C LYS A 141 -13.15 -24.26 7.04
N SER A 142 -13.50 -23.00 6.84
CA SER A 142 -14.51 -22.32 7.67
C SER A 142 -15.93 -22.79 7.32
N GLY A 143 -16.38 -23.86 7.97
CA GLY A 143 -17.78 -24.12 8.41
C GLY A 143 -18.85 -24.53 7.38
N ALA A 144 -19.24 -25.82 7.41
CA ALA A 144 -20.64 -26.27 7.59
C ALA A 144 -20.69 -27.80 7.75
N VAL A 145 -21.39 -28.26 8.79
CA VAL A 145 -21.77 -29.66 8.99
C VAL A 145 -22.67 -30.11 7.83
N THR A 146 -22.14 -30.90 6.90
CA THR A 146 -22.88 -31.93 6.16
C THR A 146 -21.91 -32.95 5.55
N ARG A 147 -22.01 -34.20 6.01
CA ARG A 147 -21.32 -35.37 5.44
C ARG A 147 -22.09 -35.86 4.21
N LYS A 148 -21.41 -36.14 3.09
CA LYS A 148 -21.53 -37.37 2.25
C LYS A 148 -20.82 -37.21 0.89
N GLY A 149 -19.90 -38.13 0.61
CA GLY A 149 -19.57 -38.54 -0.77
C GLY A 149 -18.32 -37.93 -1.38
N GLY A 150 -17.13 -38.44 -1.02
CA GLY A 150 -15.97 -38.40 -1.91
C GLY A 150 -15.92 -39.72 -2.66
N ALA A 151 -16.13 -39.71 -3.98
CA ALA A 151 -15.89 -40.87 -4.82
C ALA A 151 -14.39 -41.26 -4.74
N ARG A 152 -14.10 -42.56 -4.71
CA ARG A 152 -12.76 -43.07 -5.04
C ARG A 152 -12.40 -42.51 -6.42
N VAL A 153 -11.36 -41.70 -6.49
CA VAL A 153 -10.72 -41.38 -7.78
C VAL A 153 -9.95 -42.63 -8.17
N ASP A 154 -10.16 -43.09 -9.40
CA ASP A 154 -9.67 -44.37 -9.89
C ASP A 154 -8.16 -44.53 -9.70
N GLU A 155 -7.79 -45.70 -9.18
CA GLU A 155 -6.44 -46.19 -8.98
C GLU A 155 -5.83 -46.49 -10.35
N PHE A 156 -4.86 -45.68 -10.80
CA PHE A 156 -4.14 -45.95 -12.04
C PHE A 156 -2.98 -46.92 -11.81
N GLU A 157 -2.85 -47.88 -12.73
CA GLU A 157 -1.79 -48.89 -12.75
C GLU A 157 -0.40 -48.24 -12.70
N VAL A 158 0.39 -48.65 -11.71
CA VAL A 158 1.81 -48.35 -11.61
C VAL A 158 2.53 -49.04 -12.77
N SER A 159 2.90 -48.28 -13.81
CA SER A 159 3.88 -48.75 -14.78
C SER A 159 5.26 -48.76 -14.12
N VAL A 160 5.83 -49.96 -13.96
CA VAL A 160 7.13 -50.21 -13.30
C VAL A 160 8.31 -49.80 -14.19
N ASP A 161 8.06 -49.23 -15.37
CA ASP A 161 9.07 -48.93 -16.40
C ASP A 161 9.63 -47.49 -16.36
N ASN A 162 9.20 -46.61 -15.46
CA ASN A 162 9.74 -45.24 -15.38
C ASN A 162 10.68 -45.04 -14.18
N PRO A 163 12.00 -44.90 -14.38
CA PRO A 163 12.97 -44.75 -13.28
C PRO A 163 12.96 -43.36 -12.62
N LYS A 164 12.29 -42.35 -13.21
CA LYS A 164 12.25 -40.97 -12.70
C LYS A 164 10.99 -40.69 -11.88
N LEU A 165 11.16 -40.04 -10.72
CA LEU A 165 10.05 -39.61 -9.85
C LEU A 165 9.24 -38.50 -10.54
N SER A 166 7.94 -38.71 -10.73
CA SER A 166 7.01 -37.74 -11.32
C SER A 166 5.65 -37.77 -10.65
N GLY A 167 4.93 -36.64 -10.66
CA GLY A 167 3.55 -36.60 -10.14
C GLY A 167 3.23 -35.40 -9.24
N MET A 168 2.18 -35.53 -8.43
CA MET A 168 1.68 -34.46 -7.55
C MET A 168 1.55 -34.93 -6.09
N VAL A 169 1.97 -34.08 -5.15
CA VAL A 169 1.75 -34.25 -3.71
C VAL A 169 0.95 -33.06 -3.19
N LEU A 170 -0.07 -33.31 -2.37
CA LEU A 170 -0.87 -32.29 -1.71
C LEU A 170 -0.85 -32.50 -0.19
N LEU A 171 -0.33 -31.53 0.55
CA LEU A 171 -0.36 -31.46 2.01
C LEU A 171 -1.42 -30.46 2.44
N THR A 172 -2.26 -30.81 3.41
CA THR A 172 -3.16 -29.84 4.05
C THR A 172 -2.94 -29.81 5.55
N SER A 173 -2.97 -28.63 6.17
CA SER A 173 -2.71 -28.49 7.61
C SER A 173 -3.83 -29.03 8.50
N SER A 174 -5.05 -29.18 8.00
CA SER A 174 -6.16 -29.82 8.72
C SER A 174 -6.98 -30.77 7.82
N GLY A 175 -7.71 -31.69 8.47
CA GLY A 175 -8.68 -32.59 7.83
C GLY A 175 -9.98 -31.87 7.47
N ALA A 176 -10.87 -32.55 6.74
CA ALA A 176 -12.11 -31.97 6.21
C ALA A 176 -13.07 -31.39 7.26
N ASP A 177 -12.97 -31.82 8.53
CA ASP A 177 -13.86 -31.44 9.63
C ASP A 177 -13.11 -30.76 10.80
N GLU A 178 -11.90 -30.24 10.58
CA GLU A 178 -11.03 -29.70 11.65
C GLU A 178 -10.51 -28.28 11.35
N LEU A 179 -10.43 -27.45 12.41
CA LEU A 179 -9.91 -26.08 12.34
C LEU A 179 -8.36 -26.10 12.37
N SER A 180 -7.73 -25.32 11.49
CA SER A 180 -6.29 -24.99 11.61
C SER A 180 -6.09 -23.90 12.68
N GLN A 181 -4.99 -23.96 13.44
CA GLN A 181 -4.72 -23.00 14.50
C GLN A 181 -3.52 -22.10 14.20
N GLU A 182 -3.71 -20.79 14.39
CA GLU A 182 -2.61 -19.83 14.57
C GLU A 182 -2.29 -19.69 16.06
N SER A 183 -1.00 -19.72 16.41
CA SER A 183 -0.54 -19.55 17.79
C SER A 183 0.21 -18.23 17.94
N ARG A 184 -0.27 -17.36 18.84
CA ARG A 184 0.48 -16.14 19.25
C ARG A 184 1.87 -16.48 19.80
N ALA A 185 1.97 -17.63 20.44
CA ALA A 185 3.22 -18.15 20.99
C ALA A 185 4.23 -18.55 19.89
N LEU A 186 3.75 -18.96 18.71
CA LEU A 186 4.60 -19.40 17.59
C LEU A 186 4.73 -18.33 16.49
N ALA A 187 4.02 -17.20 16.63
CA ALA A 187 3.86 -16.15 15.62
C ALA A 187 3.55 -16.72 14.22
N GLY A 188 2.69 -17.74 14.15
CA GLY A 188 2.44 -18.53 12.95
C GLY A 188 1.42 -19.64 13.16
N SER A 189 1.06 -20.33 12.07
CA SER A 189 0.34 -21.59 12.09
C SER A 189 1.16 -22.68 12.77
N VAL A 190 0.49 -23.51 13.57
CA VAL A 190 1.12 -24.66 14.24
C VAL A 190 1.71 -25.63 13.22
N PHE A 191 1.02 -25.87 12.09
CA PHE A 191 1.52 -26.77 11.05
C PHE A 191 2.73 -26.19 10.32
N THR A 192 2.62 -24.96 9.82
CA THR A 192 3.74 -24.31 9.12
C THR A 192 4.97 -24.18 10.01
N HIS A 193 4.80 -23.88 11.30
CA HIS A 193 5.90 -23.85 12.24
C HIS A 193 6.67 -25.17 12.30
N HIS A 194 5.97 -26.31 12.41
CA HIS A 194 6.61 -27.61 12.49
C HIS A 194 7.17 -28.07 11.15
N LEU A 195 6.52 -27.71 10.04
CA LEU A 195 7.07 -27.94 8.70
C LEU A 195 8.40 -27.21 8.50
N VAL A 196 8.46 -25.92 8.85
CA VAL A 196 9.68 -25.10 8.77
C VAL A 196 10.78 -25.66 9.68
N SER A 197 10.45 -26.05 10.91
CA SER A 197 11.42 -26.65 11.84
C SER A 197 11.92 -28.01 11.34
N GLY A 198 11.03 -28.81 10.74
CA GLY A 198 11.36 -30.08 10.11
C GLY A 198 12.34 -29.92 8.96
N LEU A 199 12.03 -29.02 8.01
CA LEU A 199 12.92 -28.69 6.88
C LEU A 199 14.27 -28.10 7.30
N ARG A 200 14.35 -27.49 8.49
CA ARG A 200 15.62 -27.05 9.09
C ARG A 200 16.43 -28.18 9.72
N GLY A 201 15.91 -29.40 9.77
CA GLY A 201 16.64 -30.60 10.19
C GLY A 201 16.03 -31.34 11.37
N ALA A 202 14.98 -30.80 12.01
CA ALA A 202 14.29 -31.54 13.08
C ALA A 202 13.61 -32.84 12.56
N ALA A 203 13.38 -32.93 11.25
CA ALA A 203 12.76 -34.06 10.58
C ALA A 203 13.75 -35.05 9.93
N ASP A 204 15.07 -34.78 9.92
CA ASP A 204 16.11 -35.64 9.32
C ASP A 204 16.24 -36.93 10.14
N GLU A 205 15.32 -37.90 10.02
CA GLU A 205 15.20 -39.05 10.93
C GLU A 205 16.34 -40.05 10.76
N ASN A 206 16.78 -40.24 9.52
CA ASN A 206 17.85 -41.17 9.17
C ASN A 206 19.27 -40.58 9.40
N GLY A 207 19.39 -39.27 9.64
CA GLY A 207 20.65 -38.58 9.92
C GLY A 207 21.53 -38.35 8.69
N ASP A 208 20.98 -38.50 7.48
CA ASP A 208 21.69 -38.35 6.21
C ASP A 208 21.86 -36.89 5.78
N LYS A 209 21.34 -35.95 6.59
CA LYS A 209 21.43 -34.49 6.41
C LYS A 209 20.64 -33.98 5.22
N GLN A 210 19.72 -34.78 4.72
CA GLN A 210 18.68 -34.42 3.78
C GLN A 210 17.34 -34.51 4.52
N VAL A 211 16.36 -33.71 4.09
CA VAL A 211 14.99 -33.81 4.60
C VAL A 211 14.08 -34.07 3.42
N THR A 212 13.46 -35.26 3.40
CA THR A 212 12.51 -35.64 2.34
C THR A 212 11.13 -35.04 2.57
N VAL A 213 10.28 -35.03 1.54
CA VAL A 213 8.86 -34.65 1.69
C VAL A 213 8.19 -35.48 2.77
N SER A 214 8.46 -36.79 2.79
CA SER A 214 7.88 -37.75 3.73
C SER A 214 8.31 -37.42 5.16
N GLU A 215 9.60 -37.22 5.39
CA GLU A 215 10.15 -36.84 6.70
C GLU A 215 9.56 -35.52 7.20
N ALA A 216 9.59 -34.47 6.36
CA ALA A 216 9.05 -33.16 6.71
C ALA A 216 7.56 -33.25 7.08
N TYR A 217 6.77 -34.01 6.32
CA TYR A 217 5.36 -34.23 6.60
C TYR A 217 5.14 -35.03 7.88
N HIS A 218 5.81 -36.16 8.08
CA HIS A 218 5.64 -37.01 9.26
C HIS A 218 5.99 -36.25 10.54
N TYR A 219 7.08 -35.48 10.52
CA TYR A 219 7.46 -34.61 11.63
C TYR A 219 6.38 -33.55 11.90
N ALA A 220 5.98 -32.79 10.88
CA ALA A 220 4.97 -31.74 11.01
C ALA A 220 3.64 -32.30 11.53
N TYR A 221 3.17 -33.43 10.97
CA TYR A 221 1.96 -34.11 11.40
C TYR A 221 2.02 -34.55 12.87
N ALA A 222 3.08 -35.24 13.27
CA ALA A 222 3.23 -35.74 14.63
C ALA A 222 3.26 -34.60 15.67
N ARG A 223 3.96 -33.50 15.35
CA ARG A 223 4.10 -32.34 16.23
C ARG A 223 2.86 -31.48 16.29
N THR A 224 2.21 -31.20 15.14
CA THR A 224 0.93 -30.49 15.12
C THR A 224 -0.12 -31.24 15.93
N ARG A 225 -0.21 -32.57 15.79
CA ARG A 225 -1.13 -33.38 16.59
C ARG A 225 -0.79 -33.33 18.07
N ALA A 226 0.49 -33.45 18.45
CA ALA A 226 0.90 -33.41 19.85
C ALA A 226 0.60 -32.06 20.50
N ASP A 227 0.88 -30.95 19.83
CA ASP A 227 0.71 -29.60 20.36
C ASP A 227 -0.76 -29.16 20.42
N THR A 228 -1.60 -29.66 19.51
CA THR A 228 -3.04 -29.33 19.49
C THR A 228 -3.90 -30.29 20.31
N ALA A 229 -3.40 -31.46 20.71
CA ALA A 229 -4.17 -32.48 21.44
C ALA A 229 -4.78 -31.97 22.76
N THR A 230 -4.13 -31.02 23.41
CA THR A 230 -4.56 -30.46 24.71
C THR A 230 -5.37 -29.17 24.58
N THR A 231 -5.58 -28.67 23.35
CA THR A 231 -6.13 -27.33 23.09
C THR A 231 -7.66 -27.27 22.98
N GLY A 232 -8.37 -28.39 23.20
CA GLY A 232 -9.82 -28.48 23.01
C GLY A 232 -10.27 -28.50 21.54
N THR A 233 -9.36 -28.31 20.58
CA THR A 233 -9.61 -28.35 19.13
C THR A 233 -8.43 -29.08 18.45
N PRO A 234 -8.41 -30.42 18.44
CA PRO A 234 -7.31 -31.18 17.84
C PRO A 234 -7.20 -30.94 16.33
N GLN A 235 -5.97 -30.86 15.82
CA GLN A 235 -5.66 -30.67 14.40
C GLN A 235 -4.90 -31.89 13.86
N ARG A 236 -5.38 -32.45 12.75
CA ARG A 236 -4.80 -33.58 12.02
C ARG A 236 -4.53 -33.14 10.57
N PRO A 237 -3.28 -32.83 10.23
CA PRO A 237 -2.92 -32.58 8.85
C PRO A 237 -3.27 -33.77 7.95
N SER A 238 -3.57 -33.52 6.68
CA SER A 238 -3.91 -34.56 5.70
C SER A 238 -2.92 -34.56 4.53
N PHE A 239 -2.82 -35.68 3.84
CA PHE A 239 -1.80 -35.93 2.82
C PHE A 239 -2.39 -36.76 1.69
N GLN A 240 -2.15 -36.33 0.45
CA GLN A 240 -2.46 -37.07 -0.76
C GLN A 240 -1.20 -37.20 -1.62
N TYR A 241 -0.93 -38.42 -2.08
CA TYR A 241 0.28 -38.77 -2.81
C TYR A 241 -0.07 -39.38 -4.17
N GLU A 242 0.26 -38.67 -5.23
CA GLU A 242 0.11 -39.11 -6.62
C GLU A 242 1.50 -39.09 -7.28
N LEU A 243 2.51 -39.75 -6.70
CA LEU A 243 3.83 -39.90 -7.32
C LEU A 243 4.00 -41.31 -7.93
N SER A 244 4.68 -41.35 -9.07
CA SER A 244 5.15 -42.55 -9.74
C SER A 244 6.67 -42.47 -9.95
N GLY A 245 7.35 -43.62 -9.97
CA GLY A 245 8.80 -43.73 -10.09
C GLY A 245 9.50 -44.19 -8.80
N GLN A 246 10.83 -44.25 -8.83
CA GLN A 246 11.66 -44.71 -7.70
C GLN A 246 12.38 -43.52 -7.03
N GLY A 247 12.50 -43.56 -5.69
CA GLY A 247 13.22 -42.57 -4.89
C GLY A 247 12.32 -41.67 -4.03
N GLU A 248 12.93 -40.98 -3.06
CA GLU A 248 12.26 -39.95 -2.25
C GLU A 248 12.64 -38.55 -2.73
N LEU A 249 11.66 -37.63 -2.77
CA LEU A 249 11.92 -36.23 -3.12
C LEU A 249 12.53 -35.50 -1.91
N VAL A 250 13.75 -35.00 -2.07
CA VAL A 250 14.38 -34.18 -1.04
C VAL A 250 13.97 -32.71 -1.16
N LEU A 251 13.47 -32.14 -0.07
CA LEU A 251 13.08 -30.73 0.02
C LEU A 251 14.15 -29.82 0.62
N ALA A 252 15.05 -30.34 1.48
CA ALA A 252 16.10 -29.54 2.10
C ALA A 252 17.43 -30.31 2.26
N GLN A 253 18.56 -29.62 2.13
CA GLN A 253 19.91 -30.11 2.46
C GLN A 253 20.50 -29.30 3.59
N LEU A 254 20.95 -29.96 4.67
CA LEU A 254 21.45 -29.29 5.86
C LEU A 254 22.94 -28.90 5.74
N GLN A 255 23.72 -29.59 4.90
CA GLN A 255 25.18 -29.44 4.81
C GLN A 255 25.68 -28.50 3.69
N LYS A 256 24.82 -27.81 2.96
CA LYS A 256 25.28 -26.98 1.83
C LYS A 256 26.00 -25.72 2.33
N GLY A 257 27.19 -25.43 1.78
CA GLY A 257 28.27 -24.55 2.29
C GLY A 257 27.99 -23.05 2.55
N LYS A 258 26.75 -22.67 2.89
CA LYS A 258 26.36 -21.33 3.35
C LYS A 258 25.53 -21.35 4.63
N THR A 259 25.28 -22.52 5.22
CA THR A 259 24.50 -22.65 6.46
C THR A 259 25.42 -22.70 7.67
N ALA A 260 24.92 -22.19 8.80
CA ALA A 260 25.45 -22.49 10.10
C ALA A 260 24.54 -23.54 10.76
N LYS A 261 25.01 -24.23 11.80
CA LYS A 261 24.16 -25.21 12.48
C LYS A 261 24.22 -25.14 13.99
N MET A 262 23.09 -25.44 14.61
CA MET A 262 22.95 -25.68 16.03
C MET A 262 22.70 -27.18 16.23
N THR A 263 23.55 -27.86 17.00
CA THR A 263 23.37 -29.28 17.31
C THR A 263 22.76 -29.43 18.69
N VAL A 264 21.55 -30.00 18.74
CA VAL A 264 20.91 -30.45 19.97
C VAL A 264 21.42 -31.86 20.28
N PRO A 265 22.09 -32.08 21.40
CA PRO A 265 22.58 -33.41 21.76
C PRO A 265 21.42 -34.37 22.02
N LYS A 266 21.69 -35.66 21.87
CA LYS A 266 20.77 -36.71 22.30
C LYS A 266 20.37 -36.54 23.77
N GLY A 267 19.10 -36.75 24.07
CA GLY A 267 18.53 -36.49 25.39
C GLY A 267 17.07 -36.94 25.49
N ASP A 268 16.47 -36.74 26.66
CA ASP A 268 15.13 -37.24 26.97
C ASP A 268 14.03 -36.20 26.65
N GLY A 269 13.86 -35.86 25.37
CA GLY A 269 12.74 -35.04 24.90
C GLY A 269 12.73 -33.55 25.30
N THR A 270 13.84 -33.02 25.80
CA THR A 270 13.99 -31.61 26.19
C THR A 270 13.77 -30.71 24.97
N LYS A 271 12.87 -29.71 25.11
CA LYS A 271 12.52 -28.78 24.02
C LYS A 271 13.46 -27.58 24.02
N TYR A 272 13.96 -27.24 22.85
CA TYR A 272 14.76 -26.05 22.56
C TYR A 272 14.03 -25.21 21.52
N VAL A 273 13.95 -23.91 21.79
CA VAL A 273 13.28 -22.91 20.96
C VAL A 273 14.32 -21.89 20.55
N VAL A 274 14.51 -21.70 19.25
CA VAL A 274 15.48 -20.76 18.69
C VAL A 274 14.73 -19.56 18.14
N LEU A 275 15.00 -18.41 18.73
CA LEU A 275 14.43 -17.11 18.36
C LEU A 275 15.52 -16.25 17.73
N ASP A 276 15.13 -15.28 16.90
CA ASP A 276 16.06 -14.23 16.48
C ASP A 276 16.61 -13.43 17.68
N GLU A 277 17.65 -12.62 17.44
CA GLU A 277 18.33 -11.81 18.47
C GLU A 277 17.38 -10.92 19.29
N HIS A 278 16.24 -10.53 18.70
CA HIS A 278 15.26 -9.62 19.31
C HIS A 278 14.07 -10.36 19.95
N GLU A 279 14.07 -11.70 19.90
CA GLU A 279 12.95 -12.57 20.30
C GLU A 279 11.62 -12.31 19.57
N TRP A 280 11.66 -11.65 18.41
CA TRP A 280 10.49 -11.31 17.61
C TRP A 280 10.05 -12.46 16.71
N ARG A 281 11.00 -13.30 16.27
CA ARG A 281 10.72 -14.39 15.33
C ARG A 281 11.22 -15.72 15.84
N LEU A 282 10.32 -16.70 15.80
CA LEU A 282 10.64 -18.11 16.01
C LEU A 282 11.30 -18.69 14.75
N ILE A 283 12.60 -18.99 14.85
CA ILE A 283 13.40 -19.48 13.72
C ILE A 283 13.22 -20.98 13.55
N ALA A 284 13.32 -21.73 14.64
CA ALA A 284 13.19 -23.18 14.67
C ALA A 284 12.85 -23.68 16.07
N GLU A 285 12.27 -24.87 16.15
CA GLU A 285 12.26 -25.66 17.39
C GLU A 285 12.85 -27.06 17.18
N ALA A 286 13.36 -27.63 18.25
CA ALA A 286 13.84 -29.01 18.27
C ALA A 286 13.59 -29.62 19.65
N ARG A 287 13.41 -30.95 19.69
CA ARG A 287 13.34 -31.72 20.92
C ARG A 287 14.40 -32.79 20.90
N SER A 288 15.26 -32.84 21.91
CA SER A 288 16.32 -33.84 22.01
C SER A 288 15.77 -35.25 21.85
N ASP A 289 16.42 -36.08 21.04
CA ASP A 289 16.02 -37.46 20.81
C ASP A 289 16.89 -38.44 21.62
N LYS A 290 16.33 -39.60 21.99
CA LYS A 290 17.07 -40.58 22.82
C LYS A 290 18.22 -41.24 22.08
N GLY A 291 18.10 -41.43 20.77
CA GLY A 291 19.01 -42.21 19.95
C GLY A 291 20.01 -41.38 19.15
N ARG A 292 19.76 -40.08 18.95
CA ARG A 292 20.55 -39.27 18.02
C ARG A 292 20.65 -37.79 18.41
N ASP A 293 21.71 -37.16 17.92
CA ASP A 293 21.84 -35.72 17.91
C ASP A 293 20.99 -35.13 16.77
N ILE A 294 20.43 -33.95 16.98
CA ILE A 294 19.62 -33.25 15.99
C ILE A 294 20.37 -32.01 15.54
N ASP A 295 20.68 -31.94 14.25
CA ASP A 295 21.25 -30.74 13.63
C ASP A 295 20.13 -29.84 13.12
N ILE A 296 20.12 -28.58 13.58
CA ILE A 296 19.23 -27.53 13.10
C ILE A 296 20.04 -26.54 12.28
N ALA A 297 19.75 -26.45 10.99
CA ALA A 297 20.34 -25.49 10.09
C ALA A 297 19.76 -24.08 10.33
N LEU A 298 20.66 -23.14 10.60
CA LEU A 298 20.37 -21.75 10.90
C LEU A 298 21.11 -20.84 9.90
N PRO A 299 20.53 -19.69 9.51
CA PRO A 299 21.31 -18.63 8.90
C PRO A 299 22.47 -18.20 9.82
N PRO A 300 23.55 -17.64 9.28
CA PRO A 300 24.56 -17.01 10.13
C PRO A 300 23.96 -15.80 10.85
N GLY A 301 24.22 -15.68 12.16
CA GLY A 301 23.65 -14.61 12.98
C GLY A 301 23.66 -14.89 14.47
N ASN A 302 23.04 -13.97 15.21
CA ASN A 302 22.81 -14.07 16.64
C ASN A 302 21.38 -14.54 16.91
N TYR A 303 21.23 -15.42 17.89
CA TYR A 303 19.97 -16.04 18.26
C TYR A 303 19.83 -16.08 19.77
N THR A 304 18.57 -16.05 20.22
CA THR A 304 18.21 -16.40 21.58
C THR A 304 17.70 -17.83 21.60
N VAL A 305 18.32 -18.68 22.41
CA VAL A 305 17.92 -20.07 22.60
C VAL A 305 17.24 -20.22 23.96
N LYS A 306 16.02 -20.72 23.96
CA LYS A 306 15.27 -21.05 25.18
C LYS A 306 15.19 -22.57 25.31
N LYS A 307 15.75 -23.11 26.39
CA LYS A 307 15.61 -24.49 26.82
C LYS A 307 14.41 -24.59 27.76
N VAL A 308 13.44 -25.42 27.40
CA VAL A 308 12.17 -25.57 28.11
C VAL A 308 12.25 -26.79 29.01
N LEU A 309 12.28 -26.55 30.32
CA LEU A 309 12.22 -27.57 31.36
C LEU A 309 10.80 -27.64 31.97
N PRO A 310 10.46 -28.70 32.72
CA PRO A 310 9.13 -28.84 33.30
C PRO A 310 8.71 -27.70 34.25
N ASP A 311 9.66 -27.10 34.96
CA ASP A 311 9.44 -26.14 36.05
C ASP A 311 9.97 -24.73 35.76
N ARG A 312 10.80 -24.56 34.73
CA ARG A 312 11.46 -23.28 34.42
C ARG A 312 11.92 -23.19 32.97
N LEU A 313 12.33 -21.99 32.57
CA LEU A 313 13.01 -21.76 31.30
C LEU A 313 14.47 -21.44 31.55
N GLU A 314 15.32 -21.87 30.64
CA GLU A 314 16.73 -21.54 30.61
C GLU A 314 17.00 -20.79 29.30
N VAL A 315 17.46 -19.54 29.38
CA VAL A 315 17.66 -18.65 28.23
C VAL A 315 19.14 -18.37 28.05
N GLY A 316 19.63 -18.50 26.81
CA GLY A 316 21.01 -18.22 26.46
C GLY A 316 21.12 -17.62 25.06
N THR A 317 22.25 -16.99 24.78
CA THR A 317 22.54 -16.43 23.45
C THR A 317 23.45 -17.36 22.67
N LEU A 318 23.18 -17.47 21.38
CA LEU A 318 23.90 -18.32 20.45
C LEU A 318 24.28 -17.52 19.21
N ALA A 319 25.57 -17.40 18.94
CA ALA A 319 26.08 -16.85 17.69
C ALA A 319 26.56 -18.01 16.80
N VAL A 320 26.14 -18.03 15.54
CA VAL A 320 26.53 -19.05 14.57
C VAL A 320 27.06 -18.40 13.29
N SER A 321 28.20 -18.90 12.79
CA SER A 321 28.81 -18.44 11.54
C SER A 321 28.76 -19.53 10.47
N ILE A 322 28.88 -19.13 9.21
CA ILE A 322 28.85 -20.06 8.07
C ILE A 322 29.87 -21.19 8.27
N GLY A 323 29.43 -22.44 8.06
CA GLY A 323 30.28 -23.62 8.18
C GLY A 323 30.61 -24.02 9.63
N GLN A 324 30.15 -23.26 10.63
CA GLN A 324 30.33 -23.62 12.04
C GLN A 324 29.13 -24.42 12.57
N ALA A 325 29.44 -25.30 13.49
CA ALA A 325 28.48 -26.02 14.32
C ALA A 325 28.60 -25.52 15.76
N ALA A 326 27.52 -24.98 16.30
CA ALA A 326 27.44 -24.65 17.72
C ALA A 326 26.67 -25.76 18.45
N LEU A 327 27.30 -26.33 19.47
CA LEU A 327 26.63 -27.26 20.37
C LEU A 327 25.74 -26.47 21.33
N VAL A 328 24.48 -26.88 21.47
CA VAL A 328 23.55 -26.24 22.41
C VAL A 328 24.08 -26.31 23.85
N ASP A 329 24.77 -27.39 24.23
CA ASP A 329 25.35 -27.53 25.56
C ASP A 329 26.47 -26.54 25.86
N ALA A 330 27.07 -25.93 24.83
CA ALA A 330 28.06 -24.88 25.00
C ALA A 330 27.43 -23.50 25.28
N VAL A 331 26.11 -23.37 25.13
CA VAL A 331 25.37 -22.14 25.41
C VAL A 331 25.29 -21.93 26.93
N LYS A 332 25.70 -20.74 27.39
CA LYS A 332 25.58 -20.35 28.79
C LYS A 332 24.14 -19.92 29.09
N PHE A 333 23.33 -20.85 29.56
CA PHE A 333 21.95 -20.58 29.95
C PHE A 333 21.84 -19.88 31.31
N LYS A 334 20.85 -18.99 31.44
CA LYS A 334 20.41 -18.38 32.69
C LYS A 334 18.96 -18.76 32.94
N ALA A 335 18.62 -19.07 34.19
CA ALA A 335 17.24 -19.37 34.56
C ALA A 335 16.35 -18.13 34.36
N ALA A 336 15.18 -18.35 33.77
CA ALA A 336 14.12 -17.38 33.59
C ALA A 336 12.78 -18.00 34.05
N PRO A 337 11.89 -17.22 34.67
CA PRO A 337 10.56 -17.70 35.01
C PRO A 337 9.78 -18.08 33.74
N LEU A 338 8.90 -19.09 33.86
CA LEU A 338 8.05 -19.54 32.74
C LEU A 338 7.21 -18.42 32.12
N SER A 339 6.94 -17.33 32.86
CA SER A 339 6.21 -16.14 32.37
C SER A 339 6.95 -15.32 31.30
N GLN A 340 8.28 -15.44 31.19
CA GLN A 340 9.09 -14.85 30.11
C GLN A 340 9.23 -15.76 28.87
N GLY A 341 8.71 -16.98 28.96
CA GLY A 341 8.47 -17.79 27.78
C GLY A 341 7.05 -17.56 27.34
N ILE A 342 6.86 -17.34 26.05
CA ILE A 342 5.86 -18.02 25.22
C ILE A 342 4.88 -18.92 26.02
N LEU A 343 3.98 -18.36 26.84
CA LEU A 343 3.02 -19.12 27.64
C LEU A 343 1.77 -18.29 27.92
N LYS A 344 0.65 -18.96 27.68
CA LYS A 344 -0.72 -18.57 27.98
C LYS A 344 -0.86 -18.19 29.46
N GLY A 345 -1.42 -17.01 29.75
CA GLY A 345 -1.82 -16.56 31.10
C GLY A 345 -2.77 -15.37 31.01
N ASN A 346 -3.63 -15.20 32.03
CA ASN A 346 -4.66 -14.16 32.11
C ASN A 346 -4.01 -12.77 32.40
N PRO A 347 -4.36 -11.68 31.68
CA PRO A 347 -3.70 -10.37 31.82
C PRO A 347 -3.76 -9.72 33.21
N ASP A 348 -4.69 -10.16 34.06
CA ASP A 348 -4.95 -9.57 35.38
C ASP A 348 -3.90 -9.93 36.43
N GLU A 349 -3.05 -10.94 36.18
CA GLU A 349 -2.02 -11.42 37.11
C GLU A 349 -0.61 -10.88 36.79
N LEU A 350 -0.47 -10.02 35.77
CA LEU A 350 0.83 -9.50 35.31
C LEU A 350 1.37 -8.38 36.22
N SER A 351 2.67 -8.44 36.52
CA SER A 351 3.40 -7.33 37.16
C SER A 351 3.38 -6.06 36.27
N PRO A 352 3.64 -4.87 36.82
CA PRO A 352 3.64 -3.63 36.04
C PRO A 352 4.60 -3.65 34.83
N GLU A 353 5.74 -4.35 34.92
CA GLU A 353 6.68 -4.47 33.80
C GLU A 353 6.15 -5.43 32.74
N GLU A 354 5.63 -6.59 33.15
CA GLU A 354 5.03 -7.58 32.25
C GLU A 354 3.78 -7.05 31.55
N ARG A 355 3.00 -6.19 32.23
CA ARG A 355 1.85 -5.51 31.62
C ARG A 355 2.27 -4.54 30.52
N ARG A 356 3.38 -3.81 30.72
CA ARG A 356 3.93 -2.93 29.67
C ARG A 356 4.43 -3.73 28.48
N ASP A 357 5.12 -4.84 28.73
CA ASP A 357 5.61 -5.72 27.66
C ASP A 357 4.47 -6.39 26.88
N TYR A 358 3.42 -6.82 27.60
CA TYR A 358 2.17 -7.31 27.03
C TYR A 358 1.49 -6.24 26.16
N GLN A 359 1.31 -5.02 26.67
CA GLN A 359 0.71 -3.92 25.91
C GLN A 359 1.56 -3.53 24.71
N ARG A 360 2.89 -3.58 24.81
CA ARG A 360 3.79 -3.31 23.69
C ARG A 360 3.63 -4.37 22.60
N THR A 361 3.57 -5.63 23.00
CA THR A 361 3.31 -6.77 22.09
C THR A 361 1.93 -6.67 21.45
N GLU A 362 0.91 -6.27 22.21
CA GLU A 362 -0.44 -6.00 21.71
C GLU A 362 -0.44 -4.87 20.68
N ALA A 363 0.25 -3.75 20.95
CA ALA A 363 0.36 -2.62 20.04
C ALA A 363 1.07 -2.99 18.73
N PHE A 364 2.17 -3.75 18.80
CA PHE A 364 2.83 -4.29 17.61
C PHE A 364 1.94 -5.30 16.86
N GLY A 365 1.15 -6.09 17.57
CA GLY A 365 0.14 -6.97 16.98
C GLY A 365 -0.94 -6.21 16.22
N LEU A 366 -1.43 -5.10 16.77
CA LEU A 366 -2.40 -4.22 16.11
C LEU A 366 -1.80 -3.55 14.86
N LEU A 367 -0.51 -3.15 14.92
CA LEU A 367 0.22 -2.66 13.75
C LEU A 367 0.27 -3.70 12.62
N ALA A 368 0.56 -4.95 12.97
CA ALA A 368 0.58 -6.05 12.00
C ALA A 368 -0.80 -6.33 11.39
N GLN A 369 -1.87 -6.07 12.14
CA GLN A 369 -3.28 -6.17 11.68
C GLN A 369 -3.74 -4.96 10.84
N GLY A 370 -2.88 -3.96 10.61
CA GLY A 370 -3.23 -2.72 9.91
C GLY A 370 -4.02 -1.72 10.77
N GLU A 371 -4.26 -2.01 12.05
CA GLU A 371 -4.95 -1.14 13.00
C GLU A 371 -4.02 -0.07 13.59
N ALA A 372 -3.39 0.71 12.72
CA ALA A 372 -2.32 1.64 13.09
C ALA A 372 -2.76 2.70 14.12
N ASN A 373 -4.01 3.16 14.07
CA ASN A 373 -4.56 4.11 15.06
C ASN A 373 -4.73 3.47 16.45
N ALA A 374 -5.17 2.22 16.53
CA ALA A 374 -5.33 1.51 17.79
C ALA A 374 -3.96 1.22 18.43
N ALA A 375 -2.99 0.79 17.61
CA ALA A 375 -1.62 0.62 18.03
C ALA A 375 -0.98 1.93 18.54
N LEU A 376 -1.16 3.03 17.80
CA LEU A 376 -0.65 4.35 18.17
C LEU A 376 -1.14 4.78 19.56
N ASN A 377 -2.43 4.57 19.85
CA ASN A 377 -3.00 4.88 21.16
C ASN A 377 -2.34 4.10 22.32
N ILE A 378 -1.97 2.84 22.09
CA ILE A 378 -1.28 2.03 23.09
C ILE A 378 0.17 2.50 23.26
N PHE A 379 0.90 2.78 22.17
CA PHE A 379 2.25 3.32 22.26
C PHE A 379 2.28 4.68 22.96
N ASP A 380 1.34 5.58 22.66
CA ASP A 380 1.24 6.87 23.35
C ASP A 380 0.95 6.70 24.86
N ARG A 381 0.19 5.67 25.24
CA ARG A 381 -0.05 5.34 26.66
C ARG A 381 1.24 4.83 27.32
N LEU A 382 1.91 3.87 26.69
CA LEU A 382 3.19 3.34 27.17
C LEU A 382 4.24 4.42 27.34
N LEU A 383 4.29 5.40 26.43
CA LEU A 383 5.25 6.51 26.47
C LEU A 383 4.91 7.58 27.51
N ARG A 384 3.63 7.76 27.86
CA ARG A 384 3.25 8.58 29.02
C ARG A 384 3.69 7.95 30.34
N GLU A 385 3.59 6.62 30.43
CA GLU A 385 3.98 5.86 31.62
C GLU A 385 5.51 5.68 31.73
N SER A 386 6.18 5.49 30.58
CA SER A 386 7.62 5.27 30.49
C SER A 386 8.21 6.03 29.28
N PRO A 387 8.52 7.33 29.43
CA PRO A 387 9.07 8.15 28.34
C PRO A 387 10.41 7.65 27.78
N GLY A 388 11.14 6.84 28.54
CA GLY A 388 12.41 6.23 28.14
C GLY A 388 12.28 4.92 27.37
N ASP A 389 11.06 4.43 27.10
CA ASP A 389 10.85 3.18 26.36
C ASP A 389 11.12 3.38 24.85
N ILE A 390 12.37 3.10 24.45
CA ILE A 390 12.85 3.23 23.07
C ILE A 390 12.03 2.34 22.11
N LEU A 391 11.59 1.15 22.54
CA LEU A 391 10.81 0.25 21.69
C LEU A 391 9.40 0.80 21.43
N ALA A 392 8.78 1.43 22.43
CA ALA A 392 7.50 2.11 22.26
C ALA A 392 7.61 3.34 21.34
N TRP A 393 8.70 4.12 21.41
CA TRP A 393 8.98 5.21 20.48
C TRP A 393 9.11 4.73 19.02
N ARG A 394 9.83 3.63 18.80
CA ARG A 394 9.95 2.99 17.49
C ARG A 394 8.61 2.46 16.97
N GLY A 395 7.82 1.82 17.84
CA GLY A 395 6.48 1.35 17.51
C GLY A 395 5.53 2.49 17.12
N ARG A 396 5.56 3.59 17.88
CA ARG A 396 4.85 4.83 17.56
C ARG A 396 5.22 5.36 16.18
N ALA A 397 6.51 5.44 15.88
CA ALA A 397 7.01 5.94 14.59
C ALA A 397 6.48 5.09 13.42
N ARG A 398 6.52 3.75 13.55
CA ARG A 398 5.98 2.82 12.54
C ARG A 398 4.47 2.94 12.37
N ALA A 399 3.73 3.15 13.46
CA ALA A 399 2.28 3.39 13.39
C ALA A 399 1.94 4.67 12.63
N LEU A 400 2.71 5.74 12.85
CA LEU A 400 2.54 6.99 12.13
C LEU A 400 2.83 6.82 10.64
N VAL A 401 3.85 6.05 10.23
CA VAL A 401 4.06 5.78 8.80
C VAL A 401 2.89 5.01 8.17
N ARG A 402 2.33 4.01 8.86
CA ARG A 402 1.13 3.29 8.38
C ARG A 402 -0.10 4.20 8.28
N ILE A 403 -0.24 5.18 9.17
CA ILE A 403 -1.31 6.19 9.07
C ILE A 403 -1.06 7.13 7.89
N ALA A 404 0.19 7.52 7.64
CA ALA A 404 0.56 8.33 6.47
C ALA A 404 0.24 7.60 5.15
N GLU A 405 0.50 6.30 5.06
CA GLU A 405 0.07 5.45 3.92
C GLU A 405 -1.44 5.53 3.67
N ALA A 406 -2.25 5.57 4.74
CA ALA A 406 -3.71 5.70 4.60
C ALA A 406 -4.10 7.08 4.04
N TYR A 407 -3.42 8.16 4.46
CA TYR A 407 -3.63 9.49 3.90
C TYR A 407 -3.19 9.59 2.43
N GLN A 408 -2.09 8.93 2.07
CA GLN A 408 -1.63 8.85 0.69
C GLN A 408 -2.69 8.22 -0.22
N ARG A 409 -3.33 7.12 0.21
CA ARG A 409 -4.38 6.43 -0.57
C ARG A 409 -5.60 7.31 -0.86
N VAL A 410 -5.91 8.27 0.02
CA VAL A 410 -7.01 9.22 -0.16
C VAL A 410 -6.55 10.57 -0.73
N ASN A 411 -5.29 10.68 -1.16
CA ASN A 411 -4.65 11.90 -1.66
C ASN A 411 -4.70 13.09 -0.67
N ASP A 412 -4.69 12.83 0.65
CA ASP A 412 -4.60 13.86 1.69
C ASP A 412 -3.12 14.17 2.01
N HIS A 413 -2.46 14.82 1.06
CA HIS A 413 -1.03 15.15 1.12
C HIS A 413 -0.64 16.02 2.32
N MET A 414 -1.58 16.83 2.84
CA MET A 414 -1.30 17.70 3.99
C MET A 414 -1.16 16.87 5.26
N ARG A 415 -2.11 15.97 5.53
CA ARG A 415 -2.04 15.09 6.70
C ARG A 415 -0.93 14.06 6.57
N GLU A 416 -0.74 13.48 5.39
CA GLU A 416 0.38 12.59 5.08
C GLU A 416 1.73 13.22 5.51
N ARG A 417 2.00 14.44 5.05
CA ARG A 417 3.23 15.19 5.36
C ARG A 417 3.40 15.45 6.85
N LEU A 418 2.34 15.86 7.55
CA LEU A 418 2.39 16.10 9.00
C LEU A 418 2.69 14.82 9.77
N THR A 419 2.02 13.72 9.42
CA THR A 419 2.18 12.43 10.09
C THR A 419 3.57 11.84 9.86
N LEU A 420 4.13 11.93 8.65
CA LEU A 420 5.50 11.51 8.36
C LEU A 420 6.54 12.33 9.17
N ASN A 421 6.32 13.64 9.32
CA ASN A 421 7.17 14.47 10.17
C ASN A 421 7.12 14.04 11.64
N ASP A 422 5.94 13.71 12.15
CA ASP A 422 5.79 13.25 13.52
C ASP A 422 6.37 11.83 13.73
N ALA A 423 6.39 10.99 12.69
CA ALA A 423 7.10 9.71 12.70
C ALA A 423 8.61 9.91 12.86
N LEU A 424 9.21 10.84 12.10
CA LEU A 424 10.64 11.15 12.20
C LEU A 424 11.05 11.74 13.56
N LYS A 425 10.19 12.56 14.16
CA LYS A 425 10.42 13.05 15.53
C LYS A 425 10.37 11.91 16.56
N ALA A 426 9.51 10.92 16.34
CA ALA A 426 9.36 9.77 17.21
C ALA A 426 10.56 8.81 17.12
N ASP A 427 11.10 8.63 15.91
CA ASP A 427 12.32 7.85 15.67
C ASP A 427 13.16 8.44 14.53
N PRO A 428 14.20 9.23 14.85
CA PRO A 428 15.10 9.79 13.84
C PRO A 428 15.88 8.73 13.06
N THR A 429 16.02 7.51 13.59
CA THR A 429 16.78 6.42 12.95
C THR A 429 16.05 5.81 11.75
N LEU A 430 14.76 6.13 11.54
CA LEU A 430 14.02 5.77 10.32
C LEU A 430 14.71 6.27 9.05
N THR A 431 15.48 7.36 9.12
CA THR A 431 16.27 7.88 8.00
C THR A 431 17.38 6.94 7.54
N GLN A 432 17.80 6.01 8.40
CA GLN A 432 18.86 5.04 8.14
C GLN A 432 18.31 3.67 7.71
N ASP A 433 17.00 3.45 7.83
CA ASP A 433 16.36 2.20 7.42
C ASP A 433 16.15 2.20 5.90
N PRO A 434 16.76 1.25 5.15
CA PRO A 434 16.62 1.16 3.70
C PRO A 434 15.15 1.10 3.24
N THR A 435 14.28 0.50 4.05
CA THR A 435 12.84 0.34 3.80
C THR A 435 12.09 1.68 3.88
N PHE A 436 12.61 2.64 4.66
CA PHE A 436 11.99 3.95 4.88
C PHE A 436 12.66 5.08 4.10
N SER A 437 13.77 4.81 3.42
CA SER A 437 14.47 5.77 2.55
C SER A 437 13.56 6.38 1.47
N LEU A 438 12.65 5.57 0.89
CA LEU A 438 11.66 6.01 -0.09
C LEU A 438 10.65 6.99 0.49
N TRP A 439 10.22 6.78 1.75
CA TRP A 439 9.30 7.68 2.44
C TRP A 439 9.92 9.06 2.71
N TYR A 440 11.23 9.09 2.97
CA TYR A 440 11.95 10.35 3.13
C TYR A 440 12.05 11.13 1.83
N GLN A 441 12.37 10.47 0.72
CA GLN A 441 12.35 11.09 -0.61
C GLN A 441 10.96 11.66 -0.92
N HIS A 442 9.90 10.89 -0.63
CA HIS A 442 8.53 11.34 -0.84
C HIS A 442 8.14 12.53 0.05
N LEU A 443 8.51 12.52 1.34
CA LEU A 443 8.30 13.67 2.22
C LEU A 443 8.99 14.94 1.67
N GLY A 444 10.21 14.81 1.13
CA GLY A 444 10.92 15.90 0.48
C GLY A 444 10.16 16.46 -0.74
N GLU A 445 9.53 15.60 -1.54
CA GLU A 445 8.66 16.02 -2.64
C GLU A 445 7.41 16.74 -2.14
N LEU A 446 6.79 16.25 -1.07
CA LEU A 446 5.61 16.89 -0.46
C LEU A 446 5.96 18.26 0.12
N ASP A 447 7.10 18.41 0.77
CA ASP A 447 7.60 19.69 1.28
C ASP A 447 7.91 20.65 0.12
N ALA A 448 8.54 20.18 -0.96
CA ALA A 448 8.79 21.00 -2.16
C ALA A 448 7.48 21.47 -2.82
N ARG A 449 6.46 20.60 -2.93
CA ARG A 449 5.13 20.96 -3.44
C ARG A 449 4.41 21.97 -2.53
N ALA A 450 4.48 21.76 -1.21
CA ALA A 450 3.90 22.68 -0.24
C ALA A 450 4.55 24.07 -0.34
N GLN A 451 5.88 24.13 -0.45
CA GLN A 451 6.62 25.36 -0.65
C GLN A 451 6.26 26.03 -1.98
N ALA A 452 6.24 25.28 -3.08
CA ALA A 452 5.84 25.82 -4.39
C ALA A 452 4.41 26.39 -4.38
N THR A 453 3.48 25.73 -3.66
CA THR A 453 2.10 26.21 -3.50
C THR A 453 2.05 27.48 -2.66
N PHE A 454 2.84 27.55 -1.59
CA PHE A 454 2.97 28.74 -0.76
C PHE A 454 3.55 29.91 -1.55
N ASP A 455 4.64 29.68 -2.28
CA ASP A 455 5.29 30.68 -3.13
C ASP A 455 4.36 31.15 -4.25
N ALA A 456 3.60 30.24 -4.87
CA ALA A 456 2.60 30.58 -5.88
C ALA A 456 1.46 31.43 -5.30
N ARG A 457 0.99 31.13 -4.08
CA ARG A 457 0.00 31.95 -3.37
C ARG A 457 0.55 33.33 -3.03
N GLN A 458 1.76 33.41 -2.51
CA GLN A 458 2.40 34.70 -2.24
C GLN A 458 2.57 35.52 -3.53
N LYS A 459 3.05 34.89 -4.60
CA LYS A 459 3.18 35.53 -5.91
C LYS A 459 1.83 36.01 -6.45
N LEU A 460 0.77 35.20 -6.30
CA LEU A 460 -0.59 35.59 -6.68
C LEU A 460 -1.09 36.77 -5.82
N GLU A 461 -0.84 36.76 -4.51
CA GLU A 461 -1.20 37.87 -3.62
C GLU A 461 -0.44 39.16 -3.96
N GLU A 462 0.84 39.05 -4.30
CA GLU A 462 1.64 40.16 -4.80
C GLU A 462 1.12 40.66 -6.14
N ASP A 463 0.79 39.77 -7.08
CA ASP A 463 0.19 40.10 -8.37
C ASP A 463 -1.17 40.78 -8.20
N ILE A 464 -2.02 40.33 -7.27
CA ILE A 464 -3.29 40.98 -6.91
C ILE A 464 -3.04 42.35 -6.25
N ARG A 465 -2.02 42.46 -5.40
CA ARG A 465 -1.67 43.73 -4.73
C ARG A 465 -1.21 44.78 -5.75
N ARG A 466 -0.39 44.36 -6.72
CA ARG A 466 0.08 45.19 -7.84
C ARG A 466 -1.04 45.50 -8.82
N ASN A 467 -1.74 44.48 -9.30
CA ASN A 467 -2.84 44.55 -10.24
C ASN A 467 -4.11 43.90 -9.67
N PRO A 468 -5.03 44.69 -9.07
CA PRO A 468 -6.28 44.16 -8.53
C PRO A 468 -7.19 43.50 -9.56
N ARG A 469 -6.97 43.69 -10.87
CA ARG A 469 -7.72 43.05 -11.96
C ARG A 469 -7.39 41.57 -12.12
N THR A 470 -6.35 41.07 -11.45
CA THR A 470 -5.79 39.71 -11.64
C THR A 470 -6.82 38.59 -11.44
N THR A 471 -7.75 38.77 -10.51
CA THR A 471 -8.80 37.78 -10.18
C THR A 471 -10.20 38.24 -10.59
N LYS A 472 -10.30 39.31 -11.39
CA LYS A 472 -11.57 39.94 -11.75
C LYS A 472 -11.98 39.49 -13.13
N HIS A 473 -13.27 39.20 -13.31
CA HIS A 473 -13.76 38.64 -14.58
C HIS A 473 -15.01 39.35 -15.09
N LEU A 474 -15.87 39.83 -14.20
CA LEU A 474 -17.13 40.48 -14.53
C LEU A 474 -17.32 41.71 -13.65
N GLY A 475 -18.15 42.64 -14.10
CA GLY A 475 -18.57 43.75 -13.28
C GLY A 475 -19.86 44.41 -13.76
N ILE A 476 -20.42 45.23 -12.88
CA ILE A 476 -21.55 46.11 -13.17
C ILE A 476 -21.13 47.52 -12.80
N GLY A 477 -21.48 48.49 -13.64
CA GLY A 477 -21.15 49.88 -13.42
C GLY A 477 -22.15 50.83 -14.04
N PHE A 478 -21.82 52.10 -13.98
CA PHE A 478 -22.58 53.17 -14.58
C PHE A 478 -21.65 54.24 -15.15
N ASP A 479 -22.02 54.80 -16.29
CA ASP A 479 -21.31 55.93 -16.90
C ASP A 479 -22.05 57.23 -16.59
N LEU A 480 -21.30 58.30 -16.36
CA LEU A 480 -21.78 59.67 -16.27
C LEU A 480 -21.01 60.53 -17.26
N ILE A 481 -21.69 60.98 -18.31
CA ILE A 481 -21.11 61.88 -19.32
C ILE A 481 -21.68 63.29 -19.05
N SER A 482 -20.90 64.14 -18.37
CA SER A 482 -21.26 65.52 -17.96
C SER A 482 -22.37 65.72 -16.91
N ALA A 483 -22.39 66.91 -16.30
CA ALA A 483 -23.37 67.33 -15.30
C ALA A 483 -24.82 67.52 -15.82
N ARG A 484 -25.04 67.36 -17.13
CA ARG A 484 -26.36 67.53 -17.75
C ARG A 484 -26.85 66.35 -18.59
N GLY A 485 -26.05 65.31 -18.92
CA GLY A 485 -26.60 64.10 -19.54
C GLY A 485 -25.63 63.11 -20.19
N MET A 486 -25.57 61.89 -19.62
CA MET A 486 -25.92 60.56 -20.15
C MET A 486 -25.66 59.62 -18.96
N PHE A 487 -26.68 58.89 -18.50
CA PHE A 487 -26.54 57.97 -17.37
C PHE A 487 -26.86 56.57 -17.85
N THR A 488 -25.83 55.75 -17.95
CA THR A 488 -25.97 54.36 -18.39
C THR A 488 -25.79 53.42 -17.22
N VAL A 489 -26.44 52.27 -17.27
CA VAL A 489 -26.08 51.12 -16.43
C VAL A 489 -25.46 50.08 -17.34
N ASN A 490 -24.21 49.70 -17.06
CA ASN A 490 -23.42 48.80 -17.89
C ASN A 490 -23.02 47.51 -17.17
N GLY A 491 -22.96 46.43 -17.95
CA GLY A 491 -22.20 45.23 -17.62
C GLY A 491 -20.83 45.29 -18.30
N THR A 492 -19.79 44.86 -17.61
CA THR A 492 -18.43 44.78 -18.14
C THR A 492 -17.80 43.41 -17.89
N MET A 493 -16.95 42.97 -18.81
CA MET A 493 -16.09 41.80 -18.62
C MET A 493 -14.63 42.25 -18.47
N VAL A 494 -13.81 41.48 -17.75
CA VAL A 494 -12.37 41.74 -17.64
C VAL A 494 -11.62 40.61 -18.33
N LEU A 495 -11.10 40.90 -19.52
CA LEU A 495 -10.37 39.94 -20.34
C LEU A 495 -8.87 40.24 -20.31
N LYS A 496 -8.06 39.21 -20.09
CA LYS A 496 -6.58 39.32 -20.00
C LYS A 496 -6.10 40.46 -19.07
N ARG A 497 -6.89 40.81 -18.05
CA ARG A 497 -6.59 41.86 -17.05
C ARG A 497 -6.44 43.29 -17.61
N MET A 498 -6.80 43.51 -18.88
CA MET A 498 -6.53 44.76 -19.59
C MET A 498 -7.66 45.19 -20.54
N ILE A 499 -8.50 44.26 -21.00
CA ILE A 499 -9.56 44.54 -21.97
C ILE A 499 -10.90 44.49 -21.25
N PHE A 500 -11.71 45.53 -21.44
CA PHE A 500 -12.99 45.72 -20.78
C PHE A 500 -14.08 45.93 -21.82
N PRO A 501 -14.64 44.85 -22.40
CA PRO A 501 -15.87 44.96 -23.17
C PRO A 501 -16.99 45.47 -22.26
N ARG A 502 -17.85 46.33 -22.81
CA ARG A 502 -18.96 46.96 -22.12
C ARG A 502 -20.22 46.88 -22.98
N ALA A 503 -21.33 46.59 -22.33
CA ALA A 503 -22.67 46.74 -22.88
C ALA A 503 -23.51 47.48 -21.85
N ALA A 504 -24.21 48.54 -22.26
CA ALA A 504 -25.02 49.37 -21.38
C ALA A 504 -26.41 49.63 -21.94
N ILE A 505 -27.32 49.96 -21.04
CA ILE A 505 -28.59 50.59 -21.37
C ILE A 505 -28.51 52.03 -20.90
N ASP A 506 -28.78 52.97 -21.80
CA ASP A 506 -28.86 54.39 -21.46
C ASP A 506 -30.27 54.72 -20.96
N ILE A 507 -30.33 55.18 -19.72
CA ILE A 507 -31.58 55.56 -19.05
C ILE A 507 -31.98 56.99 -19.46
N GLY A 508 -31.04 57.83 -19.87
CA GLY A 508 -31.28 59.23 -20.22
C GLY A 508 -31.84 59.42 -21.63
N SER A 509 -31.24 58.78 -22.63
CA SER A 509 -31.67 58.91 -24.05
C SER A 509 -32.45 57.71 -24.59
N ALA A 510 -32.65 56.66 -23.78
CA ALA A 510 -33.35 55.43 -24.13
C ALA A 510 -32.71 54.73 -25.35
N GLY A 511 -31.56 54.08 -25.11
CA GLY A 511 -30.81 53.34 -26.12
C GLY A 511 -29.85 52.30 -25.55
N VAL A 512 -29.04 51.72 -26.43
CA VAL A 512 -28.01 50.73 -26.06
C VAL A 512 -26.64 51.28 -26.40
N ASP A 513 -25.71 51.10 -25.47
CA ASP A 513 -24.30 51.39 -25.65
C ASP A 513 -23.50 50.09 -25.74
N ALA A 514 -22.49 50.08 -26.60
CA ALA A 514 -21.48 49.03 -26.64
C ALA A 514 -20.10 49.64 -26.85
N GLY A 515 -19.09 49.05 -26.19
CA GLY A 515 -17.72 49.52 -26.33
C GLY A 515 -16.70 48.57 -25.76
N VAL A 516 -15.43 48.91 -25.95
CA VAL A 516 -14.30 48.18 -25.38
C VAL A 516 -13.25 49.16 -24.91
N VAL A 517 -12.73 48.93 -23.71
CA VAL A 517 -11.59 49.67 -23.16
C VAL A 517 -10.36 48.80 -23.06
N LEU A 518 -9.21 49.39 -23.38
CA LEU A 518 -7.89 48.83 -23.16
C LEU A 518 -7.16 49.65 -22.09
N ALA A 519 -6.87 49.03 -20.95
CA ALA A 519 -6.03 49.56 -19.88
C ALA A 519 -4.75 48.72 -19.77
N PRO A 520 -3.66 49.09 -20.49
CA PRO A 520 -2.55 48.18 -20.75
C PRO A 520 -1.58 47.99 -19.58
N TYR A 521 -1.59 48.85 -18.55
CA TYR A 521 -0.63 48.71 -17.45
C TYR A 521 -1.16 47.80 -16.34
N PRO A 522 -0.37 46.81 -15.88
CA PRO A 522 -0.73 45.87 -14.83
C PRO A 522 -0.55 46.50 -13.44
N SER A 523 -1.27 47.57 -13.17
CA SER A 523 -1.24 48.30 -11.91
C SER A 523 -2.62 48.80 -11.52
N ARG A 524 -2.78 49.23 -10.26
CA ARG A 524 -4.00 49.90 -9.77
C ARG A 524 -4.42 51.06 -10.66
N TRP A 525 -3.44 51.81 -11.15
CA TRP A 525 -3.62 52.89 -12.10
C TRP A 525 -3.18 52.44 -13.49
N SER A 526 -3.95 52.74 -14.52
CA SER A 526 -3.53 52.58 -15.91
C SER A 526 -4.14 53.71 -16.74
N PRO A 527 -3.43 54.29 -17.72
CA PRO A 527 -4.13 55.00 -18.77
C PRO A 527 -5.06 54.01 -19.45
N PHE A 528 -6.14 54.50 -20.04
CA PHE A 528 -7.00 53.69 -20.84
C PHE A 528 -7.29 54.37 -22.18
N LEU A 529 -7.53 53.53 -23.19
CA LEU A 529 -8.07 53.94 -24.48
C LEU A 529 -9.31 53.10 -24.73
N GLY A 530 -10.41 53.73 -25.09
CA GLY A 530 -11.64 53.04 -25.42
C GLY A 530 -12.24 53.49 -26.73
N ILE A 531 -13.05 52.61 -27.29
CA ILE A 531 -13.92 52.91 -28.42
C ILE A 531 -15.30 52.34 -28.13
N GLY A 532 -16.33 53.01 -28.61
CA GLY A 532 -17.69 52.52 -28.46
C GLY A 532 -18.66 53.32 -29.31
N GLY A 533 -19.93 53.05 -29.08
CA GLY A 533 -21.00 53.80 -29.71
C GLY A 533 -22.31 53.58 -28.98
N HIS A 534 -23.24 54.44 -29.33
CA HIS A 534 -24.60 54.43 -28.81
C HIS A 534 -25.57 54.40 -29.98
N MET A 535 -26.67 53.68 -29.82
CA MET A 535 -27.79 53.73 -30.73
C MET A 535 -29.09 53.81 -29.92
N SER A 536 -29.88 54.85 -30.17
CA SER A 536 -31.17 55.05 -29.51
C SER A 536 -32.18 54.01 -29.97
N PHE A 537 -33.13 53.63 -29.11
CA PHE A 537 -34.21 52.71 -29.48
C PHE A 537 -35.03 53.27 -30.65
N ARG A 538 -35.18 54.60 -30.74
CA ARG A 538 -35.83 55.26 -31.87
C ARG A 538 -35.09 55.02 -33.19
N LYS A 539 -33.76 55.09 -33.21
CA LYS A 539 -32.95 54.73 -34.39
C LYS A 539 -33.02 53.24 -34.72
N MET A 540 -33.34 52.39 -33.74
CA MET A 540 -33.64 50.96 -33.95
C MET A 540 -35.09 50.69 -34.39
N GLY A 541 -35.94 51.71 -34.54
CA GLY A 541 -37.35 51.56 -34.91
C GLY A 541 -38.28 51.18 -33.75
N ILE A 542 -37.84 51.34 -32.51
CA ILE A 542 -38.60 51.06 -31.28
C ILE A 542 -38.97 52.40 -30.64
N ASP A 543 -40.27 52.74 -30.63
CA ASP A 543 -40.77 53.94 -29.95
C ASP A 543 -41.31 53.59 -28.56
N LEU A 544 -40.66 54.11 -27.53
CA LEU A 544 -41.00 53.84 -26.13
C LEU A 544 -41.83 54.96 -25.48
N GLY A 545 -42.21 56.01 -26.23
CA GLY A 545 -43.07 57.09 -25.73
C GLY A 545 -42.41 57.93 -24.62
N GLY A 546 -41.56 58.88 -25.00
CA GLY A 546 -40.92 59.83 -24.07
C GLY A 546 -40.41 61.08 -24.80
N GLY A 547 -40.88 62.25 -24.37
CA GLY A 547 -40.52 63.54 -24.96
C GLY A 547 -39.05 63.89 -24.75
N GLY A 548 -38.33 64.18 -25.84
CA GLY A 548 -36.92 64.53 -25.81
C GLY A 548 -36.66 65.78 -24.97
N THR A 549 -35.93 65.61 -23.87
CA THR A 549 -35.37 66.77 -23.14
C THR A 549 -34.28 67.37 -24.01
N ILE A 550 -34.42 68.62 -24.44
CA ILE A 550 -33.42 69.33 -25.26
C ILE A 550 -32.19 69.61 -24.40
N MET A 551 -31.08 68.95 -24.71
CA MET A 551 -29.79 69.17 -24.06
C MET A 551 -29.01 70.21 -24.83
N THR A 552 -28.87 71.42 -24.27
CA THR A 552 -28.03 72.48 -24.83
C THR A 552 -26.63 72.39 -24.25
N GLY A 553 -25.63 72.13 -25.11
CA GLY A 553 -24.22 72.26 -24.74
C GLY A 553 -23.66 73.59 -25.23
N THR A 554 -23.19 74.46 -24.35
CA THR A 554 -22.55 75.74 -24.70
C THR A 554 -21.02 75.70 -24.48
N ASN A 555 -20.26 75.94 -25.56
CA ASN A 555 -19.33 77.08 -25.71
C ASN A 555 -18.37 76.90 -26.91
N GLY A 556 -18.22 77.96 -27.70
CA GLY A 556 -17.19 78.14 -28.73
C GLY A 556 -17.71 78.77 -30.03
N ASP A 557 -18.69 78.13 -30.65
CA ASP A 557 -19.42 78.58 -31.85
C ASP A 557 -20.91 78.27 -31.66
N GLU A 558 -21.80 79.19 -32.05
CA GLU A 558 -23.27 79.16 -31.85
C GLU A 558 -24.01 78.05 -32.63
N THR A 559 -23.63 76.79 -32.48
CA THR A 559 -24.36 75.66 -33.07
C THR A 559 -24.98 74.79 -31.98
N THR A 560 -26.30 74.91 -31.81
CA THR A 560 -27.08 74.08 -30.87
C THR A 560 -27.53 72.81 -31.57
N TYR A 561 -27.10 71.65 -31.06
CA TYR A 561 -27.56 70.34 -31.52
C TYR A 561 -28.65 69.82 -30.59
N SER A 562 -29.65 69.14 -31.15
CA SER A 562 -30.67 68.44 -30.39
C SER A 562 -30.10 67.17 -29.74
N THR A 563 -30.76 66.70 -28.68
CA THR A 563 -30.43 65.45 -28.00
C THR A 563 -30.48 64.25 -28.93
N GLU A 564 -31.40 64.22 -29.90
CA GLU A 564 -31.49 63.14 -30.88
C GLU A 564 -30.33 63.20 -31.90
N GLU A 565 -29.86 64.39 -32.29
CA GLU A 565 -28.68 64.51 -33.16
C GLU A 565 -27.42 64.01 -32.45
N MET A 566 -27.25 64.35 -31.17
CA MET A 566 -26.07 63.98 -30.39
C MET A 566 -26.10 62.53 -29.88
N PHE A 567 -27.25 62.06 -29.43
CA PHE A 567 -27.42 60.78 -28.73
C PHE A 567 -28.31 59.79 -29.49
N GLY A 568 -28.74 60.08 -30.72
CA GLY A 568 -29.49 59.12 -31.53
C GLY A 568 -28.60 57.99 -32.08
N LEU A 569 -27.50 58.36 -32.73
CA LEU A 569 -26.47 57.42 -33.18
C LEU A 569 -25.12 58.14 -33.14
N HIS A 570 -24.20 57.64 -32.31
CA HIS A 570 -22.85 58.20 -32.27
C HIS A 570 -21.80 57.11 -32.08
N ALA A 571 -20.60 57.37 -32.60
CA ALA A 571 -19.38 56.66 -32.24
C ALA A 571 -18.58 57.51 -31.25
N ARG A 572 -17.87 56.88 -30.32
CA ARG A 572 -17.00 57.57 -29.37
C ARG A 572 -15.62 56.92 -29.30
N ALA A 573 -14.62 57.76 -29.13
CA ALA A 573 -13.26 57.37 -28.73
C ALA A 573 -12.96 58.06 -27.40
N GLU A 574 -12.43 57.32 -26.43
CA GLU A 574 -12.25 57.78 -25.06
C GLU A 574 -10.82 57.53 -24.59
N VAL A 575 -10.28 58.45 -23.81
CA VAL A 575 -8.93 58.35 -23.22
C VAL A 575 -8.94 58.93 -21.82
N GLY A 576 -8.22 58.31 -20.90
CA GLY A 576 -8.16 58.79 -19.52
C GLY A 576 -7.31 57.91 -18.62
N ALA A 577 -7.58 57.99 -17.32
CA ALA A 577 -6.97 57.16 -16.29
C ALA A 577 -8.02 56.27 -15.61
N GLN A 578 -7.71 54.98 -15.52
CA GLN A 578 -8.49 53.99 -14.79
C GLN A 578 -7.78 53.67 -13.47
N PHE A 579 -8.53 53.71 -12.38
CA PHE A 579 -8.17 53.18 -11.08
C PHE A 579 -8.98 51.93 -10.76
N VAL A 580 -8.35 50.87 -10.24
CA VAL A 580 -9.05 49.70 -9.70
C VAL A 580 -8.55 49.42 -8.29
N GLY A 581 -9.48 49.44 -7.33
CA GLY A 581 -9.25 49.12 -5.93
C GLY A 581 -9.25 47.62 -5.65
N ARG A 582 -8.74 47.22 -4.48
CA ARG A 582 -8.68 45.82 -4.04
C ARG A 582 -10.07 45.19 -3.86
N SER A 583 -11.06 46.01 -3.50
CA SER A 583 -12.47 45.60 -3.37
C SER A 583 -13.14 45.31 -4.72
N GLY A 584 -12.48 45.65 -5.83
CA GLY A 584 -13.09 45.61 -7.16
C GLY A 584 -13.76 46.92 -7.58
N PHE A 585 -13.77 47.95 -6.73
CA PHE A 585 -14.26 49.26 -7.16
C PHE A 585 -13.32 49.86 -8.21
N MET A 586 -13.87 50.14 -9.38
CA MET A 586 -13.19 50.67 -10.54
C MET A 586 -13.72 52.08 -10.83
N THR A 587 -12.81 52.98 -11.19
CA THR A 587 -13.12 54.36 -11.58
C THR A 587 -12.34 54.71 -12.83
N GLU A 588 -13.01 55.21 -13.86
CA GLU A 588 -12.36 55.75 -15.06
C GLU A 588 -12.71 57.23 -15.17
N LEU A 589 -11.67 58.07 -15.28
CA LEU A 589 -11.80 59.51 -15.43
C LEU A 589 -11.07 59.91 -16.71
N GLY A 590 -11.77 60.57 -17.63
CA GLY A 590 -11.17 60.89 -18.92
C GLY A 590 -11.98 61.87 -19.76
N PHE A 591 -11.62 61.90 -21.04
CA PHE A 591 -12.29 62.66 -22.08
C PHE A 591 -12.70 61.74 -23.22
N ALA A 592 -13.91 61.93 -23.73
CA ALA A 592 -14.42 61.24 -24.90
C ALA A 592 -14.65 62.23 -26.03
N ILE A 593 -14.24 61.87 -27.25
CA ILE A 593 -14.61 62.54 -28.49
C ILE A 593 -15.77 61.75 -29.09
N MET A 594 -16.95 62.36 -29.10
CA MET A 594 -18.14 61.81 -29.74
C MET A 594 -18.24 62.30 -31.18
N MET A 595 -18.59 61.40 -32.08
CA MET A 595 -18.76 61.64 -33.51
C MET A 595 -20.19 61.26 -33.89
N PHE A 596 -20.95 62.21 -34.37
CA PHE A 596 -22.35 62.04 -34.77
C PHE A 596 -22.66 62.86 -36.02
N GLU A 597 -23.84 62.65 -36.59
CA GLU A 597 -24.30 63.33 -37.80
C GLU A 597 -25.40 64.34 -37.42
N ASP A 598 -25.25 65.58 -37.86
CA ASP A 598 -26.28 66.60 -37.65
C ASP A 598 -27.48 66.41 -38.62
N ARG A 599 -28.55 67.19 -38.43
CA ARG A 599 -29.74 67.17 -39.30
C ARG A 599 -29.49 67.40 -40.80
N ASN A 600 -28.33 67.94 -41.18
CA ASN A 600 -27.95 68.21 -42.57
C ASN A 600 -27.03 67.12 -43.14
N GLY A 601 -26.76 66.06 -42.38
CA GLY A 601 -25.87 64.98 -42.79
C GLY A 601 -24.38 65.28 -42.59
N LYS A 602 -24.04 66.36 -41.88
CA LYS A 602 -22.64 66.73 -41.64
C LYS A 602 -22.12 65.99 -40.41
N ARG A 603 -20.93 65.39 -40.52
CA ARG A 603 -20.22 64.79 -39.39
C ARG A 603 -19.71 65.87 -38.44
N VAL A 604 -20.06 65.75 -37.16
CA VAL A 604 -19.67 66.64 -36.07
C VAL A 604 -18.84 65.86 -35.06
N GLN A 605 -17.82 66.52 -34.49
CA GLN A 605 -16.99 65.97 -33.42
C GLN A 605 -17.10 66.84 -32.17
N ARG A 606 -17.32 66.24 -31.00
CA ARG A 606 -17.44 66.99 -29.74
C ARG A 606 -16.80 66.27 -28.56
N GLY A 607 -16.00 67.00 -27.79
CA GLY A 607 -15.32 66.52 -26.60
C GLY A 607 -16.16 66.66 -25.33
N TRP A 608 -16.13 65.64 -24.46
CA TRP A 608 -16.86 65.60 -23.19
C TRP A 608 -16.04 64.93 -22.10
N PRO A 609 -16.13 65.39 -20.83
CA PRO A 609 -15.59 64.63 -19.72
C PRO A 609 -16.44 63.37 -19.49
N ILE A 610 -15.77 62.24 -19.25
CA ILE A 610 -16.41 60.96 -18.94
C ILE A 610 -15.96 60.45 -17.57
N PHE A 611 -16.94 60.00 -16.79
CA PHE A 611 -16.75 59.37 -15.50
C PHE A 611 -17.41 58.00 -15.55
N HIS A 612 -16.65 56.93 -15.35
CA HIS A 612 -17.20 55.59 -15.18
C HIS A 612 -16.90 55.08 -13.78
N PHE A 613 -17.89 54.46 -13.18
CA PHE A 613 -17.74 53.78 -11.90
C PHE A 613 -18.30 52.37 -12.01
N ALA A 614 -17.55 51.37 -11.54
CA ALA A 614 -18.01 49.98 -11.57
C ALA A 614 -17.52 49.19 -10.37
N TRP A 615 -18.19 48.07 -10.11
CA TRP A 615 -17.69 47.02 -9.24
C TRP A 615 -17.37 45.79 -10.09
N VAL A 616 -16.09 45.39 -10.12
CA VAL A 616 -15.64 44.15 -10.75
C VAL A 616 -15.32 43.08 -9.70
N TRP A 617 -15.78 41.84 -9.90
CA TRP A 617 -15.51 40.72 -8.99
C TRP A 617 -14.75 39.58 -9.63
#